data_AF-A0A6G7X6F7-F1
#
_entry.id   AF-A0A6G7X6F7-F1
#
_cell.length_a   1.000
_cell.length_b   1.000
_cell.length_c   1.000
_cell.angle_alpha   90.00
_cell.angle_beta   90.00
_cell.angle_gamma   90.00
#
_symmetry.space_group_name_H-M   'P 1'
#
loop_
_entity.id
_entity.type
_entity.pdbx_description
1 polymer ?
#
loop_
_entity_poly.entity_id
_entity_poly.type
_entity_poly.pdbx_seq_one_letter_code
_entity_poly.pdbx_strand_id
1 'polypeptide(L)'
;METKKRTPLKGKEGAINRSERVRANDLVSQMLEEHKKRMGDVVCVVVDSRTSIELPASLTPEQRNEHVKNYIKNMGIKPIK
;
A
#
# COMPACT_ATOMS: atom_id res chain seq x y z
N MET A 1 22.11 -1.62 60.05
CA MET A 1 20.69 -1.94 59.88
C MET A 1 20.34 -1.79 58.41
N GLU A 2 19.87 -2.88 57.79
CA GLU A 2 19.51 -2.98 56.38
C GLU A 2 18.38 -2.01 56.01
N THR A 3 18.50 -1.35 54.85
CA THR A 3 17.34 -0.77 54.16
C THR A 3 17.10 -1.56 52.87
N LYS A 4 16.17 -2.50 52.96
CA LYS A 4 15.70 -3.38 51.89
C LYS A 4 14.95 -2.53 50.85
N LYS A 5 15.65 -2.09 49.80
CA LYS A 5 15.01 -1.39 48.66
C LYS A 5 14.35 -2.43 47.77
N ARG A 6 13.01 -2.42 47.80
CA ARG A 6 12.13 -3.28 47.01
C ARG A 6 12.33 -3.01 45.51
N THR A 7 12.31 -4.10 44.76
CA THR A 7 12.35 -4.25 43.30
C THR A 7 11.46 -3.24 42.56
N PRO A 8 11.91 -2.64 41.44
CA PRO A 8 10.98 -2.04 40.50
C PRO A 8 10.22 -3.15 39.76
N LEU A 9 8.90 -3.13 39.96
CA LEU A 9 7.92 -4.01 39.35
C LEU A 9 8.02 -3.96 37.82
N LYS A 10 8.21 -5.14 37.24
CA LYS A 10 7.90 -5.50 35.85
C LYS A 10 6.49 -5.01 35.51
N GLY A 11 6.37 -4.10 34.54
CA GLY A 11 5.07 -3.51 34.22
C GLY A 11 5.06 -2.61 32.97
N LYS A 12 4.90 -3.25 31.81
CA LYS A 12 4.20 -2.82 30.58
C LYS A 12 4.94 -3.32 29.32
N GLU A 13 5.09 -4.64 29.25
CA GLU A 13 5.28 -5.33 27.97
C GLU A 13 3.99 -5.09 27.15
N GLY A 14 4.05 -4.25 26.12
CA GLY A 14 2.95 -4.12 25.13
C GLY A 14 2.38 -2.71 24.88
N ALA A 15 2.78 -1.69 25.65
CA ALA A 15 2.36 -0.31 25.34
C ALA A 15 3.36 0.31 24.35
N ILE A 16 3.20 0.06 23.06
CA ILE A 16 3.92 0.79 21.99
C ILE A 16 3.84 2.28 22.29
N ASN A 17 4.99 2.87 22.57
CA ASN A 17 5.08 4.25 23.03
C ASN A 17 4.57 5.17 21.91
N ARG A 18 3.96 6.31 22.24
CA ARG A 18 3.37 7.22 21.23
C ARG A 18 4.40 7.61 20.15
N SER A 19 5.66 7.75 20.55
CA SER A 19 6.80 8.02 19.67
C SER A 19 7.11 6.88 18.70
N GLU A 20 6.92 5.62 19.10
CA GLU A 20 7.11 4.46 18.22
C GLU A 20 6.01 4.38 17.16
N ARG A 21 4.76 4.73 17.52
CA ARG A 21 3.65 4.83 16.57
C ARG A 21 3.89 5.92 15.53
N VAL A 22 4.41 7.08 15.94
CA VAL A 22 4.75 8.18 15.02
C VAL A 22 5.88 7.75 14.08
N ARG A 23 6.94 7.09 14.57
CA ARG A 23 8.01 6.56 13.72
C ARG A 23 7.52 5.50 12.73
N ALA A 24 6.65 4.60 13.16
CA ALA A 24 6.06 3.61 12.26
C ALA A 24 5.20 4.27 11.18
N ASN A 25 4.45 5.33 11.52
CA ASN A 25 3.64 6.06 10.55
C ASN A 25 4.50 6.86 9.56
N ASP A 26 5.59 7.46 10.02
CA ASP A 26 6.55 8.19 9.20
C ASP A 26 7.25 7.25 8.20
N LEU A 27 7.70 6.08 8.68
CA LEU A 27 8.27 5.02 7.83
C LEU A 27 7.27 4.56 6.75
N VAL A 28 6.02 4.29 7.14
CA VAL A 28 4.98 3.87 6.18
C VAL A 28 4.71 4.98 5.16
N SER A 29 4.66 6.23 5.59
CA SER A 29 4.47 7.38 4.69
C SER A 29 5.63 7.52 3.71
N GLN A 30 6.87 7.37 4.18
CA GLN A 30 8.06 7.40 3.34
C GLN A 30 8.09 6.24 2.33
N MET A 31 7.70 5.03 2.73
CA MET A 31 7.58 3.88 1.83
C MET A 31 6.51 4.11 0.76
N LEU A 32 5.35 4.67 1.15
CA LEU A 32 4.28 5.01 0.20
C LEU A 32 4.73 6.09 -0.78
N GLU A 33 5.48 7.08 -0.31
CA GLU A 33 5.99 8.17 -1.14
C GLU A 33 7.07 7.68 -2.12
N GLU A 34 8.01 6.85 -1.66
CA GLU A 34 9.00 6.21 -2.54
C GLU A 34 8.32 5.30 -3.57
N HIS A 35 7.33 4.52 -3.15
CA HIS A 35 6.56 3.67 -4.04
C HIS A 35 5.81 4.49 -5.11
N LYS A 36 5.16 5.58 -4.71
CA LYS A 36 4.50 6.51 -5.64
C LYS A 36 5.50 7.15 -6.60
N LYS A 37 6.70 7.50 -6.13
CA LYS A 37 7.78 8.05 -6.96
C LYS A 37 8.35 7.03 -7.95
N ARG A 38 8.43 5.74 -7.56
CA ARG A 38 8.89 4.65 -8.43
C ARG A 38 7.84 4.26 -9.48
N MET A 39 6.55 4.23 -9.11
CA MET A 39 5.48 3.85 -10.04
C MET A 39 5.14 4.95 -11.05
N GLY A 40 5.47 6.21 -10.74
CA GLY A 40 5.08 7.34 -11.57
C GLY A 40 3.57 7.60 -11.48
N ASP A 41 3.07 8.45 -12.37
CA ASP A 41 1.63 8.70 -12.48
C ASP A 41 0.97 7.45 -13.08
N VAL A 42 -0.13 6.99 -12.48
CA VAL A 42 -0.85 5.76 -12.88
C VAL A 42 -2.32 6.10 -13.12
N VAL A 43 -2.89 5.52 -14.17
CA VAL A 43 -4.29 5.68 -14.55
C VAL A 43 -5.03 4.38 -14.26
N CYS A 44 -6.09 4.50 -13.47
CA CYS A 44 -6.99 3.38 -13.20
C CYS A 44 -8.00 3.27 -14.36
N VAL A 45 -7.99 2.14 -15.06
CA VAL A 45 -8.95 1.82 -16.12
C VAL A 45 -9.91 0.76 -15.61
N VAL A 46 -11.20 1.11 -15.55
CA VAL A 46 -12.25 0.17 -15.17
C VAL A 46 -12.53 -0.75 -16.35
N VAL A 47 -12.40 -2.06 -16.14
CA VAL A 47 -12.61 -3.10 -17.17
C VAL A 47 -13.97 -3.78 -17.00
N ASP A 48 -14.39 -4.01 -15.75
CA ASP A 48 -15.70 -4.51 -15.38
C ASP A 48 -16.20 -3.79 -14.12
N SER A 49 -17.48 -3.94 -13.80
CA SER A 49 -18.10 -3.53 -12.53
C SER A 49 -17.32 -3.96 -11.29
N ARG A 50 -16.60 -5.09 -11.37
CA ARG A 50 -15.80 -5.65 -10.28
C ARG A 50 -14.29 -5.58 -10.52
N THR A 51 -13.83 -5.08 -11.66
CA THR A 51 -12.43 -5.19 -12.05
C THR A 51 -11.90 -3.89 -12.63
N SER A 52 -10.86 -3.37 -11.98
CA SER A 52 -10.11 -2.20 -12.43
C SER A 52 -8.64 -2.56 -12.55
N ILE A 53 -7.95 -2.00 -13.54
CA ILE A 53 -6.53 -2.22 -13.78
C ILE A 53 -5.80 -0.88 -13.63
N GLU A 54 -4.72 -0.87 -12.86
CA GLU A 54 -3.81 0.28 -12.76
C GLU A 54 -2.73 0.16 -13.82
N LEU A 55 -2.67 1.14 -14.73
CA LEU A 55 -1.70 1.19 -15.82
C LEU A 55 -0.86 2.48 -15.72
N PRO A 56 0.40 2.46 -16.18
CA PRO A 56 1.22 3.68 -16.18
C PRO A 56 0.58 4.79 -17.01
N ALA A 57 0.55 6.01 -16.47
CA ALA A 57 0.09 7.19 -17.18
C ALA A 57 1.01 7.57 -18.35
N SER A 58 2.26 7.11 -18.33
CA SER A 58 3.20 7.26 -19.44
C SER A 58 2.75 6.51 -20.71
N LEU A 59 1.89 5.50 -20.60
CA LEU A 59 1.36 4.81 -21.79
C LEU A 59 0.32 5.67 -22.51
N THR A 60 0.32 5.61 -23.84
CA THR A 60 -0.73 6.20 -24.67
C THR A 60 -2.05 5.45 -24.49
N PRO A 61 -3.21 6.08 -24.77
CA PRO A 61 -4.52 5.44 -24.66
C PRO A 61 -4.63 4.16 -25.50
N GLU A 62 -3.97 4.10 -26.66
CA GLU A 62 -3.94 2.92 -27.53
C GLU A 62 -3.25 1.73 -26.86
N GLN A 63 -2.07 1.96 -26.27
CA GLN A 63 -1.35 0.90 -25.55
C GLN A 63 -2.13 0.46 -24.30
N ARG A 64 -2.76 1.38 -23.58
CA ARG A 64 -3.64 1.02 -22.45
C ARG A 64 -4.79 0.12 -22.90
N ASN A 65 -5.41 0.43 -24.05
CA ASN A 65 -6.48 -0.39 -24.60
C ASN A 65 -5.99 -1.79 -25.04
N GLU A 66 -4.76 -1.91 -25.55
CA GLU A 66 -4.13 -3.20 -25.84
C GLU A 66 -3.92 -4.03 -24.57
N HIS A 67 -3.43 -3.42 -23.49
CA HIS A 67 -3.29 -4.07 -22.19
C HIS A 67 -4.64 -4.55 -21.64
N VAL A 68 -5.68 -3.73 -21.73
CA VAL A 68 -7.04 -4.11 -21.32
C VAL A 68 -7.57 -5.27 -22.16
N LYS A 69 -7.40 -5.24 -23.49
CA LYS A 69 -7.77 -6.35 -24.39
C LYS A 69 -7.01 -7.63 -24.05
N ASN A 70 -5.72 -7.53 -23.77
CA ASN A 70 -4.91 -8.68 -23.38
C ASN A 70 -5.38 -9.26 -22.05
N TYR A 71 -5.70 -8.41 -21.07
CA TYR A 71 -6.25 -8.85 -19.79
C TYR A 71 -7.58 -9.58 -19.94
N ILE A 72 -8.53 -8.99 -20.68
CA ILE A 72 -9.83 -9.58 -21.00
C ILE A 72 -9.65 -10.97 -21.66
N LYS A 73 -8.74 -11.06 -22.64
CA LYS A 73 -8.45 -12.30 -23.36
C LYS A 73 -7.90 -13.40 -22.44
N ASN A 74 -7.01 -13.05 -21.51
CA ASN A 74 -6.37 -14.03 -20.61
C ASN A 74 -7.24 -14.42 -19.42
N MET A 75 -8.07 -13.52 -18.90
CA MET A 75 -8.97 -13.81 -17.78
C MET A 75 -10.31 -14.42 -18.20
N GLY A 76 -10.64 -14.44 -19.50
CA GLY A 76 -11.93 -14.95 -19.97
C GLY A 76 -13.14 -14.12 -19.49
N ILE A 77 -12.89 -12.87 -19.07
CA ILE A 77 -13.92 -11.93 -18.63
C ILE A 77 -14.59 -11.35 -19.88
N LYS A 78 -15.92 -11.21 -19.86
CA LYS A 78 -16.64 -10.54 -20.96
C LYS A 78 -16.67 -9.05 -20.67
N PRO A 79 -16.19 -8.18 -21.58
CA PRO A 79 -16.25 -6.73 -21.36
C PRO A 79 -17.70 -6.25 -21.31
N ILE A 80 -17.94 -5.23 -20.49
CA ILE A 80 -19.22 -4.52 -20.46
C ILE A 80 -19.42 -3.82 -21.81
N LYS A 81 -20.57 -4.07 -22.43
CA LYS A 81 -20.98 -3.50 -23.72
C LYS A 81 -21.55 -2.10 -23.56
#